data_AF-A0A9P5QNG7-F1
#
_entry.id   AF-A0A9P5QNG7-F1
#
_cell.length_a   1.000
_cell.length_b   1.000
_cell.length_c   1.000
_cell.angle_alpha   90.00
_cell.angle_beta   90.00
_cell.angle_gamma   90.00
#
_symmetry.space_group_name_H-M   'P 1'
#
loop_
_entity.id
_entity.type
_entity.pdbx_description
1 polymer ?
#
loop_
_entity_poly.entity_id
_entity_poly.type
_entity_poly.pdbx_seq_one_letter_code
_entity_poly.pdbx_strand_id
1 'polypeptide(L)'
;MGHKRKKFSERVAVRKTLGFDESPFKSPTTDTPKGFARIMFKKESLEKKFTEKRQGGGSSEDFGIAKGGKKNGKDNGKGAKKSSAADELRIQPGEKMGEFSRRVDDHMRDKLLKVSKDNSAAGSKKKKYFEKLKSKDKAKKLKAQEDKAYEEFETIQDKIRLNDVVEAPPTFTAVPKKRKNDEFMVNKKWKNTPGEEDYDDVIAEVDGKDKKRKLGDDVKPVASKKSSRLKSLTPAGRRIIEEERRQAIENYRLMKARKALERNPEQDDGAADDDAAAAAAGY
;
A
#
# COMPACT_ATOMS: atom_id res chain seq x y z
N MET A 1 16.39 33.59 -13.63
CA MET A 1 15.60 34.11 -14.79
C MET A 1 15.54 33.18 -16.01
N GLY A 2 16.58 32.38 -16.33
CA GLY A 2 16.61 31.54 -17.54
C GLY A 2 15.51 30.48 -17.68
N HIS A 3 15.05 29.89 -16.56
CA HIS A 3 14.02 28.84 -16.60
C HIS A 3 12.63 29.30 -17.08
N LYS A 4 12.28 30.59 -16.91
CA LYS A 4 10.99 31.12 -17.39
C LYS A 4 10.97 31.29 -18.91
N ARG A 5 12.10 31.66 -19.51
CA ARG A 5 12.25 31.82 -20.98
C ARG A 5 12.15 30.48 -21.72
N LYS A 6 12.72 29.42 -21.17
CA LYS A 6 12.66 28.07 -21.79
C LYS A 6 11.22 27.54 -21.92
N LYS A 7 10.41 27.66 -20.87
CA LYS A 7 8.99 27.23 -20.88
C LYS A 7 8.09 28.05 -21.81
N PHE A 8 8.47 29.29 -22.12
CA PHE A 8 7.73 30.11 -23.08
C PHE A 8 8.05 29.68 -24.51
N SER A 9 9.33 29.45 -24.82
CA SER A 9 9.78 28.95 -26.13
C SER A 9 9.13 27.61 -26.48
N GLU A 10 9.10 26.65 -25.54
CA GLU A 10 8.47 25.34 -25.76
C GLU A 10 6.96 25.48 -26.05
N ARG A 11 6.24 26.38 -25.35
CA ARG A 11 4.81 26.61 -25.59
C ARG A 11 4.53 27.30 -26.93
N VAL A 12 5.39 28.22 -27.35
CA VAL A 12 5.28 28.87 -28.66
C VAL A 12 5.58 27.90 -29.79
N ALA A 13 6.59 27.02 -29.63
CA ALA A 13 6.90 25.97 -30.59
C ALA A 13 5.73 24.99 -30.74
N VAL A 14 5.17 24.51 -29.62
CA VAL A 14 4.00 23.61 -29.63
C VAL A 14 2.78 24.26 -30.27
N ARG A 15 2.54 25.55 -30.02
CA ARG A 15 1.43 26.29 -30.66
C ARG A 15 1.65 26.48 -32.17
N LYS A 16 2.89 26.72 -32.60
CA LYS A 16 3.22 26.82 -34.03
C LYS A 16 3.04 25.48 -34.75
N THR A 17 3.41 24.36 -34.11
CA THR A 17 3.25 23.03 -34.72
C THR A 17 1.79 22.57 -34.79
N LEU A 18 0.96 22.97 -33.83
CA LEU A 18 -0.47 22.60 -33.78
C LEU A 18 -1.36 23.47 -34.68
N GLY A 19 -0.84 24.59 -35.19
CA GLY A 19 -1.64 25.56 -35.93
C GLY A 19 -2.57 26.38 -35.03
N PHE A 20 -2.99 27.55 -35.51
CA PHE A 20 -3.86 28.46 -34.76
C PHE A 20 -5.34 28.02 -34.77
N ASP A 21 -5.73 27.21 -35.75
CA ASP A 21 -7.13 26.81 -35.99
C ASP A 21 -7.58 25.54 -35.25
N GLU A 22 -6.65 24.79 -34.63
CA GLU A 22 -7.04 23.66 -33.81
C GLU A 22 -7.41 24.12 -32.39
N SER A 23 -8.71 24.35 -32.20
CA SER A 23 -9.30 24.48 -30.87
C SER A 23 -8.83 23.32 -29.98
N PRO A 24 -8.24 23.57 -28.80
CA PRO A 24 -7.71 22.52 -27.93
C PRO A 24 -8.78 21.57 -27.36
N PHE A 25 -10.05 21.72 -27.75
CA PHE A 25 -11.20 20.98 -27.23
C PHE A 25 -12.00 20.20 -28.28
N LYS A 26 -11.60 20.17 -29.55
CA LYS A 26 -12.32 19.44 -30.61
C LYS A 26 -11.43 18.44 -31.33
N SER A 27 -11.13 17.30 -30.70
CA SER A 27 -10.76 16.11 -31.49
C SER A 27 -12.05 15.44 -31.99
N PRO A 28 -12.16 15.05 -33.27
CA PRO A 28 -13.35 14.46 -33.89
C PRO A 28 -13.65 13.01 -33.42
N THR A 29 -13.29 12.65 -32.20
CA THR A 29 -13.55 11.33 -31.57
C THR A 29 -14.79 11.36 -30.68
N THR A 30 -15.79 12.16 -31.05
CA THR A 30 -16.96 12.53 -30.23
C THR A 30 -17.91 11.38 -29.92
N ASP A 31 -17.71 10.20 -30.52
CA ASP A 31 -18.51 9.01 -30.22
C ASP A 31 -17.86 8.08 -29.18
N THR A 32 -16.61 8.34 -28.79
CA THR A 32 -15.98 7.59 -27.70
C THR A 32 -16.24 8.27 -26.36
N PRO A 33 -16.78 7.55 -25.35
CA PRO A 33 -16.95 8.11 -24.01
C PRO A 33 -15.63 8.68 -23.52
N LYS A 34 -15.66 9.87 -22.90
CA LYS A 34 -14.45 10.57 -22.43
C LYS A 34 -13.51 9.69 -21.58
N GLY A 35 -14.07 8.75 -20.82
CA GLY A 35 -13.32 7.74 -20.08
C GLY A 35 -12.56 6.75 -20.98
N PHE A 36 -13.20 6.29 -22.06
CA PHE A 36 -12.62 5.40 -23.06
C PHE A 36 -11.52 6.10 -23.86
N ALA A 37 -11.75 7.33 -24.32
CA ALA A 37 -10.72 8.13 -25.00
C ALA A 37 -9.45 8.27 -24.15
N ARG A 38 -9.60 8.55 -22.84
CA ARG A 38 -8.47 8.64 -21.90
C ARG A 38 -7.68 7.32 -21.78
N ILE A 39 -8.39 6.18 -21.82
CA ILE A 39 -7.77 4.85 -21.77
C ILE A 39 -7.03 4.57 -23.08
N MET A 40 -7.62 4.91 -24.23
CA MET A 40 -7.01 4.74 -25.55
C MET A 40 -5.74 5.60 -25.70
N PHE A 41 -5.78 6.89 -25.35
CA PHE A 41 -4.58 7.74 -25.37
C PHE A 41 -3.48 7.23 -24.43
N LYS A 42 -3.85 6.70 -23.25
CA LYS A 42 -2.88 6.13 -22.32
C LYS A 42 -2.27 4.83 -22.86
N LYS A 43 -3.06 4.00 -23.55
CA LYS A 43 -2.58 2.78 -24.20
C LYS A 43 -1.64 3.11 -25.38
N GLU A 44 -2.05 4.03 -26.25
CA GLU A 44 -1.27 4.44 -27.42
C GLU A 44 0.06 5.09 -27.02
N SER A 45 0.08 5.94 -25.98
CA SER A 45 1.32 6.54 -25.47
C SER A 45 2.27 5.52 -24.84
N LEU A 46 1.75 4.42 -24.25
CA LEU A 46 2.58 3.32 -23.76
C LEU A 46 3.13 2.48 -24.90
N GLU A 47 2.33 2.22 -25.93
CA GLU A 47 2.75 1.50 -27.13
C GLU A 47 3.83 2.27 -27.88
N LYS A 48 3.66 3.58 -28.12
CA LYS A 48 4.68 4.45 -28.72
C LYS A 48 5.99 4.42 -27.94
N LYS A 49 5.95 4.49 -26.60
CA LYS A 49 7.14 4.36 -25.75
C LYS A 49 7.79 2.98 -25.85
N PHE A 50 6.99 1.93 -26.03
CA PHE A 50 7.50 0.57 -26.20
C PHE A 50 8.13 0.35 -27.58
N THR A 51 7.53 0.89 -28.63
CA THR A 51 8.07 0.81 -30.00
C THR A 51 9.31 1.68 -30.13
N GLU A 52 9.30 2.91 -29.62
CA GLU A 52 10.46 3.81 -29.59
C GLU A 52 11.61 3.20 -28.78
N LYS A 53 11.33 2.55 -27.64
CA LYS A 53 12.36 1.83 -26.89
C LYS A 53 12.88 0.58 -27.61
N ARG A 54 12.06 -0.05 -28.47
CA ARG A 54 12.46 -1.20 -29.28
C ARG A 54 13.22 -0.80 -30.54
N GLN A 55 12.86 0.32 -31.17
CA GLN A 55 13.44 0.83 -32.41
C GLN A 55 14.65 1.74 -32.14
N GLY A 56 14.62 2.55 -31.08
CA GLY A 56 15.69 3.50 -30.69
C GLY A 56 16.84 2.88 -29.89
N GLY A 57 16.99 1.55 -29.90
CA GLY A 57 18.14 0.88 -29.29
C GLY A 57 19.44 0.97 -30.10
N GLY A 58 19.42 1.56 -31.31
CA GLY A 58 20.52 1.41 -32.28
C GLY A 58 20.91 2.63 -33.13
N SER A 59 20.23 3.78 -33.10
CA SER A 59 20.74 4.96 -33.84
C SER A 59 20.25 6.29 -33.26
N SER A 60 21.10 6.96 -32.49
CA SER A 60 21.09 8.42 -32.45
C SER A 60 22.52 8.88 -32.23
N GLU A 61 23.21 9.14 -33.33
CA GLU A 61 24.25 10.16 -33.34
C GLU A 61 23.57 11.50 -33.07
N ASP A 62 24.25 12.33 -32.29
CA ASP A 62 23.99 13.76 -32.10
C ASP A 62 22.79 14.16 -31.21
N PHE A 63 23.07 14.31 -29.91
CA PHE A 63 22.89 15.56 -29.14
C PHE A 63 23.23 15.26 -27.67
N GLY A 64 24.38 15.75 -27.23
CA GLY A 64 24.88 15.58 -25.88
C GLY A 64 23.94 16.13 -24.81
N ILE A 65 23.62 15.30 -23.81
CA ILE A 65 23.63 15.60 -22.38
C ILE A 65 23.51 14.25 -21.67
N ALA A 66 24.61 13.85 -21.05
CA ALA A 66 24.73 12.65 -20.27
C ALA A 66 23.78 12.67 -19.06
N LYS A 67 22.91 11.65 -18.93
CA LYS A 67 22.52 11.07 -17.63
C LYS A 67 21.85 9.69 -17.78
N GLY A 68 22.67 8.65 -17.63
CA GLY A 68 22.33 7.51 -16.77
C GLY A 68 21.32 6.48 -17.27
N GLY A 69 21.25 6.22 -18.57
CA GLY A 69 20.56 5.03 -19.10
C GLY A 69 21.38 3.76 -18.83
N LYS A 70 21.15 3.14 -17.67
CA LYS A 70 21.79 1.87 -17.27
C LYS A 70 21.32 0.76 -18.22
N LYS A 71 22.08 0.55 -19.31
CA LYS A 71 22.02 -0.65 -20.15
C LYS A 71 22.33 -1.85 -19.25
N ASN A 72 21.32 -2.65 -18.91
CA ASN A 72 21.54 -4.03 -18.49
C ASN A 72 21.93 -4.79 -19.76
N GLY A 73 23.20 -4.70 -20.13
CA GLY A 73 23.83 -5.64 -21.03
C GLY A 73 23.62 -7.03 -20.45
N LYS A 74 22.86 -7.83 -21.17
CA LYS A 74 22.72 -9.27 -20.95
C LYS A 74 24.04 -9.89 -21.40
N ASP A 75 25.09 -9.70 -20.61
CA ASP A 75 26.29 -10.50 -20.72
C ASP A 75 25.96 -11.90 -20.18
N ASN A 76 25.47 -12.74 -21.08
CA ASN A 76 25.57 -14.19 -20.95
C ASN A 76 27.03 -14.60 -21.18
N GLY A 77 27.94 -14.06 -20.36
CA GLY A 77 29.32 -14.50 -20.23
C GLY A 77 29.35 -15.76 -19.38
N LYS A 78 29.08 -16.89 -20.03
CA LYS A 78 29.43 -18.22 -19.54
C LYS A 78 30.91 -18.22 -19.13
N GLY A 79 31.16 -18.52 -17.86
CA GLY A 79 32.40 -19.11 -17.36
C GLY A 79 33.58 -18.17 -17.21
N ALA A 80 33.97 -17.87 -15.97
CA ALA A 80 35.37 -17.87 -15.53
C ALA A 80 35.49 -17.44 -14.06
N LYS A 81 36.18 -18.28 -13.28
CA LYS A 81 36.97 -17.93 -12.08
C LYS A 81 36.24 -17.23 -10.93
N LYS A 82 35.46 -18.01 -10.17
CA LYS A 82 35.05 -17.64 -8.79
C LYS A 82 36.14 -17.94 -7.75
N SER A 83 37.34 -18.34 -8.18
CA SER A 83 38.42 -18.82 -7.32
C SER A 83 39.59 -17.84 -7.11
N SER A 84 39.62 -16.64 -7.71
CA SER A 84 40.72 -15.68 -7.49
C SER A 84 40.41 -14.50 -6.55
N ALA A 85 39.15 -14.27 -6.16
CA ALA A 85 38.80 -13.11 -5.34
C ALA A 85 39.42 -13.12 -3.93
N ALA A 86 39.83 -14.29 -3.43
CA ALA A 86 40.54 -14.42 -2.17
C ALA A 86 42.06 -14.25 -2.33
N ASP A 87 42.63 -14.69 -3.46
CA ASP A 87 44.06 -14.51 -3.76
C ASP A 87 44.38 -13.06 -4.17
N GLU A 88 43.43 -12.32 -4.73
CA GLU A 88 43.57 -10.90 -5.06
C GLU A 88 43.66 -9.99 -3.82
N LEU A 89 43.24 -10.44 -2.63
CA LEU A 89 43.30 -9.62 -1.40
C LEU A 89 44.56 -9.89 -0.56
N ARG A 90 45.58 -10.52 -1.13
CA ARG A 90 46.91 -10.59 -0.52
C ARG A 90 47.77 -9.41 -0.99
N ILE A 91 48.61 -8.91 -0.08
CA ILE A 91 49.62 -7.89 -0.39
C ILE A 91 50.57 -8.47 -1.44
N GLN A 92 50.71 -7.80 -2.58
CA GLN A 92 51.65 -8.25 -3.59
C GLN A 92 53.09 -7.92 -3.18
N PRO A 93 54.09 -8.74 -3.56
CA PRO A 93 55.48 -8.41 -3.28
C PRO A 93 55.85 -7.06 -3.91
N GLY A 94 56.31 -6.12 -3.09
CA GLY A 94 56.66 -4.76 -3.51
C GLY A 94 55.53 -3.73 -3.47
N GLU A 95 54.29 -4.14 -3.17
CA GLU A 95 53.15 -3.23 -2.98
C GLU A 95 53.24 -2.51 -1.62
N LYS A 96 53.00 -1.19 -1.59
CA LYS A 96 52.90 -0.44 -0.33
C LYS A 96 51.54 -0.69 0.33
N MET A 97 51.49 -0.65 1.67
CA MET A 97 50.24 -0.87 2.43
C MET A 97 49.08 0.05 2.01
N GLY A 98 49.39 1.28 1.58
CA GLY A 98 48.39 2.23 1.09
C GLY A 98 47.77 1.83 -0.27
N GLU A 99 48.55 1.22 -1.16
CA GLU A 99 48.06 0.72 -2.46
C GLU A 99 47.17 -0.52 -2.26
N PHE A 100 47.60 -1.41 -1.36
CA PHE A 100 46.81 -2.56 -0.93
C PHE A 100 45.45 -2.13 -0.40
N SER A 101 45.42 -1.13 0.50
CA SER A 101 44.16 -0.62 1.07
C SER A 101 43.22 -0.07 -0.01
N ARG A 102 43.74 0.68 -0.99
CA ARG A 102 42.94 1.20 -2.12
C ARG A 102 42.36 0.07 -2.97
N ARG A 103 43.15 -0.97 -3.25
CA ARG A 103 42.74 -2.14 -4.04
C ARG A 103 41.66 -2.96 -3.34
N VAL A 104 41.79 -3.14 -2.02
CA VAL A 104 40.76 -3.74 -1.16
C VAL A 104 39.46 -2.93 -1.24
N ASP A 105 39.55 -1.61 -1.08
CA ASP A 105 38.40 -0.71 -1.13
C ASP A 105 37.71 -0.76 -2.49
N ASP A 106 38.44 -0.69 -3.60
CA ASP A 106 37.88 -0.75 -4.95
C ASP A 106 37.18 -2.09 -5.21
N HIS A 107 37.77 -3.22 -4.78
CA HIS A 107 37.13 -4.53 -4.88
C HIS A 107 35.88 -4.66 -4.00
N MET A 108 35.84 -4.01 -2.84
CA MET A 108 34.65 -3.97 -1.97
C MET A 108 33.61 -2.95 -2.45
N ARG A 109 34.00 -1.90 -3.17
CA ARG A 109 33.15 -0.79 -3.59
C ARG A 109 31.97 -1.27 -4.41
N ASP A 110 32.19 -2.17 -5.35
CA ASP A 110 31.13 -2.72 -6.19
C ASP A 110 30.13 -3.57 -5.38
N LYS A 111 30.62 -4.35 -4.41
CA LYS A 111 29.77 -5.12 -3.50
C LYS A 111 28.94 -4.18 -2.62
N LEU A 112 29.55 -3.15 -2.05
CA LEU A 112 28.86 -2.13 -1.24
C LEU A 112 27.82 -1.36 -2.06
N LEU A 113 28.16 -0.96 -3.29
CA LEU A 113 27.23 -0.30 -4.21
C LEU A 113 26.06 -1.21 -4.59
N LYS A 114 26.30 -2.52 -4.77
CA LYS A 114 25.26 -3.50 -5.06
C LYS A 114 24.33 -3.68 -3.86
N VAL A 115 24.88 -3.90 -2.66
CA VAL A 115 24.11 -4.01 -1.41
C VAL A 115 23.28 -2.74 -1.17
N SER A 116 23.86 -1.56 -1.35
CA SER A 116 23.16 -0.28 -1.21
C SER A 116 22.01 -0.14 -2.22
N LYS A 117 22.24 -0.50 -3.50
CA LYS A 117 21.20 -0.48 -4.54
C LYS A 117 20.07 -1.48 -4.26
N ASP A 118 20.40 -2.67 -3.80
CA ASP A 118 19.43 -3.74 -3.49
C ASP A 118 18.55 -3.33 -2.28
N ASN A 119 19.14 -2.69 -1.27
CA ASN A 119 18.41 -2.11 -0.14
C ASN A 119 17.55 -0.90 -0.53
N SER A 120 17.99 -0.10 -1.51
CA SER A 120 17.38 1.18 -1.86
C SER A 120 16.22 1.09 -2.86
N ALA A 121 16.34 0.34 -3.96
CA ALA A 121 15.42 0.53 -5.10
C ALA A 121 14.33 -0.54 -5.20
N ALA A 122 14.68 -1.82 -5.04
CA ALA A 122 13.73 -2.93 -5.13
C ALA A 122 13.00 -3.15 -3.80
N GLY A 123 13.72 -3.05 -2.69
CA GLY A 123 13.15 -3.08 -1.34
C GLY A 123 12.18 -1.93 -1.09
N SER A 124 12.51 -0.71 -1.52
CA SER A 124 11.66 0.49 -1.37
C SER A 124 10.29 0.34 -2.02
N LYS A 125 10.20 -0.13 -3.27
CA LYS A 125 8.90 -0.25 -3.97
C LYS A 125 8.01 -1.30 -3.30
N LYS A 126 8.57 -2.45 -2.92
CA LYS A 126 7.85 -3.51 -2.21
C LYS A 126 7.43 -3.06 -0.81
N LYS A 127 8.32 -2.39 -0.05
CA LYS A 127 8.02 -1.80 1.27
C LYS A 127 6.91 -0.74 1.17
N LYS A 128 7.03 0.23 0.25
CA LYS A 128 5.98 1.25 0.00
C LYS A 128 4.65 0.64 -0.40
N TYR A 129 4.66 -0.45 -1.18
CA TYR A 129 3.43 -1.16 -1.53
C TYR A 129 2.78 -1.83 -0.30
N PHE A 130 3.56 -2.53 0.53
CA PHE A 130 3.04 -3.12 1.77
C PHE A 130 2.55 -2.08 2.77
N GLU A 131 3.26 -0.96 2.89
CA GLU A 131 2.86 0.17 3.73
C GLU A 131 1.54 0.81 3.23
N LYS A 132 1.40 0.95 1.91
CA LYS A 132 0.13 1.39 1.28
C LYS A 132 -1.01 0.39 1.50
N LEU A 133 -0.71 -0.91 1.58
CA LEU A 133 -1.72 -1.93 1.86
C LEU A 133 -2.15 -1.87 3.33
N LYS A 134 -1.18 -1.79 4.25
CA LYS A 134 -1.43 -1.65 5.70
C LYS A 134 -2.21 -0.38 6.04
N SER A 135 -1.87 0.76 5.44
CA SER A 135 -2.61 2.02 5.63
C SER A 135 -4.05 1.93 5.12
N LYS A 136 -4.28 1.29 3.97
CA LYS A 136 -5.64 1.03 3.46
C LYS A 136 -6.45 0.14 4.39
N ASP A 137 -5.85 -0.90 4.96
CA ASP A 137 -6.55 -1.79 5.87
C ASP A 137 -6.85 -1.10 7.22
N LYS A 138 -5.93 -0.26 7.72
CA LYS A 138 -6.18 0.60 8.88
C LYS A 138 -7.33 1.58 8.61
N ALA A 139 -7.32 2.27 7.47
CA ALA A 139 -8.38 3.21 7.10
C ALA A 139 -9.76 2.53 7.00
N LYS A 140 -9.83 1.31 6.46
CA LYS A 140 -11.08 0.54 6.44
C LYS A 140 -11.56 0.15 7.83
N LYS A 141 -10.65 -0.22 8.73
CA LYS A 141 -11.00 -0.56 10.12
C LYS A 141 -11.49 0.66 10.88
N LEU A 142 -10.83 1.80 10.71
CA LEU A 142 -11.20 3.07 11.34
C LEU A 142 -12.58 3.50 10.86
N LYS A 143 -12.83 3.45 9.54
CA LYS A 143 -14.15 3.72 8.98
C LYS A 143 -15.23 2.77 9.51
N ALA A 144 -14.95 1.47 9.59
CA ALA A 144 -15.91 0.52 10.16
C ALA A 144 -16.16 0.74 11.66
N GLN A 145 -15.23 1.36 12.38
CA GLN A 145 -15.40 1.74 13.77
C GLN A 145 -16.23 3.03 13.89
N GLU A 146 -16.02 4.00 13.01
CA GLU A 146 -16.86 5.20 12.90
C GLU A 146 -18.31 4.85 12.56
N ASP A 147 -18.51 3.97 11.56
CA ASP A 147 -19.86 3.52 11.17
C ASP A 147 -20.58 2.84 12.36
N LYS A 148 -19.87 2.01 13.15
CA LYS A 148 -20.42 1.39 14.37
C LYS A 148 -20.70 2.40 15.48
N ALA A 149 -19.82 3.37 15.69
CA ALA A 149 -20.05 4.41 16.68
C ALA A 149 -21.28 5.25 16.33
N TYR A 150 -21.56 5.44 15.04
CA TYR A 150 -22.76 6.12 14.57
C TYR A 150 -24.04 5.29 14.81
N GLU A 151 -24.00 3.98 14.54
CA GLU A 151 -25.09 3.04 14.87
C GLU A 151 -25.40 3.00 16.38
N GLU A 152 -24.35 3.02 17.22
CA GLU A 152 -24.48 3.10 18.67
C GLU A 152 -25.12 4.44 19.10
N PHE A 153 -24.76 5.56 18.47
CA PHE A 153 -25.36 6.87 18.78
C PHE A 153 -26.84 6.97 18.37
N GLU A 154 -27.25 6.38 17.24
CA GLU A 154 -28.65 6.38 16.81
C GLU A 154 -29.54 5.48 17.69
N THR A 155 -28.97 4.42 18.28
CA THR A 155 -29.71 3.46 19.12
C THR A 155 -29.76 3.83 20.60
N ILE A 156 -28.92 4.77 21.05
CA ILE A 156 -29.04 5.39 22.37
C ILE A 156 -30.29 6.28 22.35
N GLN A 157 -31.44 5.67 22.66
CA GLN A 157 -32.60 6.43 23.12
C GLN A 157 -32.33 6.81 24.57
N ASP A 158 -32.12 8.11 24.82
CA ASP A 158 -32.06 8.68 26.16
C ASP A 158 -33.41 8.44 26.85
N LYS A 159 -33.51 7.33 27.59
CA LYS A 159 -34.61 7.05 28.51
C LYS A 159 -34.48 7.90 29.78
N ILE A 160 -34.15 9.18 29.63
CA ILE A 160 -34.10 10.13 30.73
C ILE A 160 -35.56 10.46 31.06
N ARG A 161 -36.02 9.98 32.22
CA ARG A 161 -37.32 10.37 32.77
C ARG A 161 -37.21 11.84 33.18
N LEU A 162 -37.91 12.73 32.48
CA LEU A 162 -37.84 14.20 32.67
C LEU A 162 -38.19 14.71 34.10
N ASN A 163 -38.57 13.84 35.02
CA ASN A 163 -38.92 14.18 36.40
C ASN A 163 -37.97 13.58 37.45
N ASP A 164 -36.91 12.88 37.05
CA ASP A 164 -35.78 12.65 37.97
C ASP A 164 -35.02 13.96 38.08
N VAL A 165 -35.34 14.73 39.12
CA VAL A 165 -34.51 15.85 39.57
C VAL A 165 -33.16 15.24 39.95
N VAL A 166 -32.22 15.32 39.03
CA VAL A 166 -30.83 14.89 39.24
C VAL A 166 -30.34 15.68 40.44
N GLU A 167 -30.14 14.99 41.57
CA GLU A 167 -29.43 15.52 42.73
C GLU A 167 -28.20 16.28 42.23
N ALA A 168 -28.01 17.51 42.73
CA ALA A 168 -26.95 18.40 42.27
C ALA A 168 -25.63 17.62 42.11
N PRO A 169 -24.91 17.82 40.99
CA PRO A 169 -23.73 17.03 40.68
C PRO A 169 -22.81 17.01 41.90
N PRO A 170 -22.37 15.83 42.36
CA PRO A 170 -21.63 15.71 43.61
C PRO A 170 -20.43 16.63 43.55
N THR A 171 -20.44 17.66 44.39
CA THR A 171 -19.32 18.58 44.49
C THR A 171 -18.15 17.80 45.06
N PHE A 172 -17.09 17.62 44.29
CA PHE A 172 -15.84 17.01 44.76
C PHE A 172 -15.19 17.93 45.80
N THR A 173 -15.64 17.84 47.05
CA THR A 173 -15.03 18.52 48.21
C THR A 173 -13.78 17.78 48.70
N ALA A 174 -13.61 16.53 48.28
CA ALA A 174 -12.43 15.74 48.60
C ALA A 174 -11.24 16.21 47.78
N VAL A 175 -10.36 17.00 48.40
CA VAL A 175 -9.04 17.33 47.87
C VAL A 175 -8.31 16.02 47.57
N PRO A 176 -7.85 15.78 46.32
CA PRO A 176 -7.21 14.54 45.96
C PRO A 176 -5.98 14.30 46.84
N LYS A 177 -5.98 13.17 47.54
CA LYS A 177 -4.93 12.77 48.48
C LYS A 177 -3.62 12.61 47.70
N LYS A 178 -2.64 13.50 47.94
CA LYS A 178 -1.31 13.48 47.32
C LYS A 178 -0.73 12.08 47.43
N ARG A 179 -0.56 11.38 46.30
CA ARG A 179 0.14 10.10 46.27
C ARG A 179 1.63 10.40 46.25
N LYS A 180 2.42 9.68 47.05
CA LYS A 180 3.87 9.91 47.23
C LYS A 180 4.73 9.74 45.96
N ASN A 181 4.13 9.51 44.79
CA ASN A 181 4.82 9.27 43.52
C ASN A 181 4.60 10.38 42.47
N ASP A 182 3.87 11.47 42.79
CA ASP A 182 3.60 12.55 41.83
C ASP A 182 4.84 13.39 41.48
N GLU A 183 5.88 13.39 42.31
CA GLU A 183 7.17 14.04 41.98
C GLU A 183 7.85 13.40 40.76
N PHE A 184 7.56 12.12 40.46
CA PHE A 184 8.10 11.46 39.27
C PHE A 184 7.41 11.90 37.97
N MET A 185 6.20 12.44 38.05
CA MET A 185 5.44 12.93 36.88
C MET A 185 5.66 14.42 36.60
N VAL A 186 6.09 15.21 37.59
CA VAL A 186 6.35 16.65 37.43
C VAL A 186 7.70 16.91 36.71
N ASN A 187 8.69 16.04 36.90
CA ASN A 187 10.00 16.18 36.21
C ASN A 187 10.10 15.41 34.90
N LYS A 188 9.11 14.56 34.59
CA LYS A 188 8.99 14.01 33.25
C LYS A 188 8.31 15.07 32.40
N LYS A 189 9.11 15.96 31.82
CA LYS A 189 8.69 16.82 30.71
C LYS A 189 8.13 15.88 29.63
N TRP A 190 6.82 15.75 29.53
CA TRP A 190 6.14 15.03 28.45
C TRP A 190 6.47 15.77 27.16
N LYS A 191 7.63 15.46 26.57
CA LYS A 191 8.04 15.94 25.24
C LYS A 191 7.38 15.15 24.11
N ASN A 192 6.38 14.34 24.42
CA ASN A 192 5.58 13.63 23.45
C ASN A 192 4.12 13.79 23.87
N THR A 193 3.50 14.91 23.50
CA THR A 193 2.09 14.91 23.13
C THR A 193 1.97 14.02 21.88
N PRO A 194 1.37 12.83 21.95
CA PRO A 194 0.98 12.12 20.75
C PRO A 194 -0.30 12.81 20.24
N GLY A 195 -0.16 13.96 19.58
CA GLY A 195 -1.34 14.69 19.12
C GLY A 195 -1.19 16.03 18.41
N GLU A 196 0.02 16.60 18.22
CA GLU A 196 0.08 18.01 17.76
C GLU A 196 0.99 18.31 16.55
N GLU A 197 1.49 17.33 15.80
CA GLU A 197 2.16 17.63 14.52
C GLU A 197 1.72 16.65 13.41
N ASP A 198 1.22 17.24 12.30
CA ASP A 198 0.92 16.66 10.98
C ASP A 198 -0.51 16.17 10.65
N TYR A 199 -1.56 16.93 10.98
CA TYR A 199 -2.91 16.75 10.39
C TYR A 199 -3.48 17.95 9.61
N ASP A 200 -2.71 19.00 9.34
CA ASP A 200 -3.21 20.18 8.60
C ASP A 200 -3.00 20.13 7.07
N ASP A 201 -2.40 19.07 6.51
CA ASP A 201 -2.05 19.03 5.07
C ASP A 201 -2.91 18.05 4.21
N VAL A 202 -4.05 17.56 4.72
CA VAL A 202 -4.96 16.67 3.93
C VAL A 202 -6.41 17.16 3.84
N ILE A 203 -6.75 18.30 4.44
CA ILE A 203 -8.09 18.90 4.33
C ILE A 203 -8.05 20.13 3.41
N ALA A 204 -7.73 19.90 2.13
CA ALA A 204 -8.09 20.82 1.06
C ALA A 204 -8.28 20.03 -0.23
N GLU A 205 -9.45 20.21 -0.85
CA GLU A 205 -9.87 19.70 -2.17
C GLU A 205 -10.39 18.24 -2.27
N VAL A 206 -11.54 17.97 -1.64
CA VAL A 206 -12.54 17.07 -2.26
C VAL A 206 -13.92 17.73 -2.20
N ASP A 207 -14.04 18.88 -2.84
CA ASP A 207 -15.34 19.43 -3.23
C ASP A 207 -15.82 18.80 -4.53
N GLY A 208 -17.06 18.32 -4.49
CA GLY A 208 -17.94 18.23 -5.66
C GLY A 208 -17.78 17.00 -6.55
N LYS A 209 -18.50 15.92 -6.22
CA LYS A 209 -19.35 15.20 -7.19
C LYS A 209 -20.23 14.16 -6.53
N ASP A 210 -21.48 14.57 -6.32
CA ASP A 210 -22.63 13.70 -6.15
C ASP A 210 -22.68 12.64 -7.24
N LYS A 211 -22.46 11.39 -6.85
CA LYS A 211 -22.88 10.23 -7.63
C LYS A 211 -24.09 9.61 -6.96
N LYS A 212 -25.27 10.02 -7.45
CA LYS A 212 -26.52 9.26 -7.38
C LYS A 212 -26.23 7.77 -7.58
N ARG A 213 -26.27 6.99 -6.50
CA ARG A 213 -26.38 5.54 -6.60
C ARG A 213 -27.84 5.23 -6.89
N LYS A 214 -28.12 4.78 -8.11
CA LYS A 214 -29.39 4.11 -8.39
C LYS A 214 -29.39 2.80 -7.61
N LEU A 215 -30.38 2.66 -6.74
CA LEU A 215 -30.87 1.40 -6.22
C LEU A 215 -31.30 0.57 -7.44
N GLY A 216 -30.76 -0.64 -7.58
CA GLY A 216 -31.05 -1.53 -8.69
C GLY A 216 -30.43 -2.88 -8.40
N ASP A 217 -31.27 -3.76 -7.89
CA ASP A 217 -31.03 -5.19 -7.67
C ASP A 217 -30.37 -5.83 -8.88
N ASP A 218 -29.18 -6.41 -8.67
CA ASP A 218 -28.61 -7.46 -9.50
C ASP A 218 -27.38 -8.04 -8.78
N VAL A 219 -27.64 -8.85 -7.75
CA VAL A 219 -26.63 -9.66 -7.05
C VAL A 219 -26.18 -10.79 -7.98
N LYS A 220 -25.28 -10.49 -8.92
CA LYS A 220 -24.56 -11.55 -9.66
C LYS A 220 -23.61 -12.28 -8.72
N PRO A 221 -23.57 -13.63 -8.74
CA PRO A 221 -22.79 -14.42 -7.80
C PRO A 221 -21.29 -14.11 -7.90
N VAL A 222 -20.71 -13.76 -6.76
CA VAL A 222 -19.33 -13.26 -6.59
C VAL A 222 -18.24 -14.33 -6.87
N ALA A 223 -18.63 -15.53 -7.29
CA ALA A 223 -17.75 -16.68 -7.46
C ALA A 223 -16.82 -16.57 -8.69
N SER A 224 -17.22 -15.87 -9.76
CA SER A 224 -16.50 -15.89 -11.03
C SER A 224 -15.22 -15.04 -11.08
N LYS A 225 -15.05 -14.07 -10.16
CA LYS A 225 -13.91 -13.14 -10.21
C LYS A 225 -12.60 -13.72 -9.64
N LYS A 226 -12.67 -14.77 -8.80
CA LYS A 226 -11.50 -15.34 -8.13
C LYS A 226 -10.63 -16.23 -9.04
N SER A 227 -11.19 -16.87 -10.06
CA SER A 227 -10.44 -17.77 -10.96
C SER A 227 -9.50 -17.02 -11.92
N SER A 228 -9.82 -15.77 -12.27
CA SER A 228 -9.00 -14.96 -13.19
C SER A 228 -7.61 -14.61 -12.61
N ARG A 229 -7.53 -14.38 -11.30
CA ARG A 229 -6.28 -14.02 -10.63
C ARG A 229 -5.30 -15.18 -10.58
N LEU A 230 -5.77 -16.40 -10.28
CA LEU A 230 -4.93 -17.61 -10.25
C LEU A 230 -4.34 -17.94 -11.63
N LYS A 231 -5.09 -17.68 -12.71
CA LYS A 231 -4.61 -17.88 -14.09
C LYS A 231 -3.50 -16.91 -14.50
N SER A 232 -3.44 -15.73 -13.89
CA SER A 232 -2.39 -14.72 -14.16
C SER A 232 -1.08 -14.93 -13.38
N LEU A 233 -1.03 -15.86 -12.41
CA LEU A 233 0.18 -16.14 -11.64
C LEU A 233 1.16 -17.05 -12.38
N THR A 234 2.44 -16.85 -12.11
CA THR A 234 3.52 -17.76 -12.53
C THR A 234 3.28 -19.18 -11.98
N PRO A 235 3.75 -20.25 -12.66
CA PRO A 235 3.56 -21.62 -12.19
C PRO A 235 4.07 -21.86 -10.76
N ALA A 236 5.21 -21.25 -10.40
CA ALA A 236 5.76 -21.31 -9.05
C ALA A 236 4.84 -20.65 -8.01
N GLY A 237 4.22 -19.51 -8.35
CA GLY A 237 3.28 -18.83 -7.47
C GLY A 237 1.98 -19.61 -7.26
N ARG A 238 1.55 -20.41 -8.25
CA ARG A 238 0.39 -21.31 -8.08
C ARG A 238 0.67 -22.43 -7.09
N ARG A 239 1.86 -23.05 -7.17
CA ARG A 239 2.27 -24.10 -6.22
C ARG A 239 2.30 -23.61 -4.78
N ILE A 240 2.86 -22.42 -4.54
CA ILE A 240 2.90 -21.80 -3.20
C ILE A 240 1.49 -21.59 -2.66
N ILE A 241 0.58 -21.01 -3.46
CA ILE A 241 -0.80 -20.78 -3.03
C ILE A 241 -1.56 -22.09 -2.78
N GLU A 242 -1.30 -23.13 -3.57
CA GLU A 242 -1.90 -24.45 -3.39
C GLU A 242 -1.39 -25.15 -2.12
N GLU A 243 -0.09 -25.05 -1.81
CA GLU A 243 0.51 -25.54 -0.57
C GLU A 243 -0.06 -24.82 0.65
N GLU A 244 -0.15 -23.49 0.63
CA GLU A 244 -0.78 -22.70 1.70
C GLU A 244 -2.25 -23.08 1.88
N ARG A 245 -2.99 -23.28 0.78
CA ARG A 245 -4.39 -23.71 0.84
C ARG A 245 -4.54 -25.10 1.45
N ARG A 246 -3.63 -26.01 1.14
CA ARG A 246 -3.61 -27.36 1.70
C ARG A 246 -3.36 -27.33 3.21
N GLN A 247 -2.34 -26.57 3.65
CA GLN A 247 -2.05 -26.36 5.07
C GLN A 247 -3.23 -25.72 5.82
N ALA A 248 -3.90 -24.74 5.22
CA ALA A 248 -5.08 -24.10 5.83
C ALA A 248 -6.25 -25.09 6.00
N ILE A 249 -6.47 -25.98 5.02
CA ILE A 249 -7.52 -27.01 5.10
C ILE A 249 -7.16 -28.06 6.16
N GLU A 250 -5.91 -28.49 6.23
CA GLU A 250 -5.44 -29.44 7.25
C GLU A 250 -5.58 -28.86 8.67
N ASN A 251 -5.15 -27.61 8.86
CA ASN A 251 -5.34 -26.89 10.14
C ASN A 251 -6.81 -26.74 10.51
N TYR A 252 -7.68 -26.42 9.54
CA TYR A 252 -9.11 -26.33 9.79
C TYR A 252 -9.72 -27.69 10.18
N ARG A 253 -9.30 -28.78 9.52
CA ARG A 253 -9.72 -30.14 9.87
C ARG A 253 -9.26 -30.54 11.27
N LEU A 254 -8.02 -30.24 11.63
CA LEU A 254 -7.50 -30.47 12.98
C LEU A 254 -8.27 -29.68 14.04
N MET A 255 -8.52 -28.39 13.79
CA MET A 255 -9.33 -27.54 14.67
C MET A 255 -10.75 -28.06 14.81
N LYS A 256 -11.37 -28.52 13.72
CA LYS A 256 -12.72 -29.07 13.73
C LYS A 256 -12.78 -30.41 14.47
N ALA A 257 -11.79 -31.29 14.28
CA ALA A 257 -11.68 -32.55 14.99
C ALA A 257 -11.46 -32.31 16.50
N ARG A 258 -10.57 -31.38 16.87
CA ARG A 258 -10.37 -30.96 18.26
C ARG A 258 -11.66 -30.42 18.87
N LYS A 259 -12.36 -29.53 18.15
CA LYS A 259 -13.63 -28.96 18.61
C LYS A 259 -14.72 -30.04 18.74
N ALA A 260 -14.74 -31.05 17.88
CA ALA A 260 -15.68 -32.16 17.99
C ALA A 260 -15.39 -33.07 19.19
N LEU A 261 -14.11 -33.23 19.56
CA LEU A 261 -13.71 -34.00 20.74
C LEU A 261 -13.94 -33.23 22.06
N GLU A 262 -13.78 -31.91 22.02
CA GLU A 262 -14.02 -31.02 23.16
C GLU A 262 -15.52 -30.75 23.38
N ARG A 263 -16.35 -30.95 22.34
CA ARG A 263 -17.80 -30.90 22.44
C ARG A 263 -18.28 -32.14 23.20
N ASN A 264 -18.44 -32.00 24.51
CA ASN A 264 -18.90 -33.06 25.39
C ASN A 264 -20.36 -33.41 25.03
N PRO A 265 -20.66 -34.61 24.52
CA PRO A 265 -22.00 -34.94 24.01
C PRO A 265 -23.08 -34.85 25.10
N GLU A 266 -22.73 -35.02 26.38
CA GLU A 266 -23.66 -34.91 27.51
C GLU A 266 -24.20 -33.50 27.79
N GLN A 267 -23.61 -32.44 27.21
CA GLN A 267 -24.02 -31.06 27.48
C GLN A 267 -24.93 -30.45 26.41
N ASP A 268 -25.08 -31.08 25.24
CA ASP A 268 -25.88 -30.54 24.12
C ASP A 268 -27.26 -31.18 23.97
N ASP A 269 -27.56 -32.25 24.70
CA ASP A 269 -28.90 -32.87 24.68
C ASP A 269 -29.96 -32.01 25.41
N GLY A 270 -29.56 -31.03 26.22
CA GLY A 270 -30.47 -30.12 26.93
C GLY A 270 -30.83 -28.84 26.17
N ALA A 271 -30.13 -28.48 25.09
CA ALA A 271 -30.34 -27.20 24.40
C ALA A 271 -31.41 -27.27 23.29
N ALA A 272 -31.80 -28.46 22.84
CA ALA A 272 -32.85 -28.62 21.84
C ALA A 272 -34.27 -28.49 22.43
N ASP A 273 -34.45 -28.74 23.73
CA ASP A 273 -35.75 -28.70 24.39
C ASP A 273 -36.18 -27.26 24.76
N ASP A 274 -35.24 -26.36 25.01
CA ASP A 274 -35.52 -24.96 25.37
C ASP A 274 -36.01 -24.13 24.16
N ASP A 275 -35.53 -24.40 22.95
CA ASP A 275 -35.99 -23.72 21.72
C ASP A 275 -37.39 -24.17 21.28
N ALA A 276 -37.79 -25.42 21.60
CA ALA A 276 -39.15 -25.90 21.39
C ALA A 276 -40.16 -25.26 22.35
N ALA A 277 -39.75 -25.01 23.61
CA ALA A 277 -40.57 -24.30 24.60
C ALA A 277 -40.76 -22.81 24.25
N ALA A 278 -39.72 -22.15 23.72
CA ALA A 278 -39.82 -20.76 23.27
C ALA A 278 -40.71 -20.59 22.04
N ALA A 279 -40.69 -21.55 21.09
CA ALA A 279 -41.58 -21.54 19.93
C ALA A 279 -43.05 -21.78 20.30
N ALA A 280 -43.32 -22.52 21.38
CA ALA A 280 -44.69 -22.72 21.90
C ALA A 280 -45.22 -21.52 22.72
N ALA A 281 -44.33 -20.68 23.26
CA ALA A 281 -44.69 -19.55 24.11
C ALA A 281 -45.15 -18.28 23.35
N GLY A 282 -45.07 -18.26 22.01
CA GLY A 282 -45.80 -17.30 21.17
C GLY A 282 -45.62 -15.82 21.54
N TYR A 283 -44.37 -15.39 21.75
CA TYR A 283 -43.99 -13.97 21.84
C TYR A 283 -43.32 -13.48 20.55
#